data_AF-A0A6S7F367-F1
#
_entry.id   AF-A0A6S7F367-F1
#
_cell.length_a   1.000
_cell.length_b   1.000
_cell.length_c   1.000
_cell.angle_alpha   90.00
_cell.angle_beta   90.00
_cell.angle_gamma   90.00
#
_symmetry.space_group_name_H-M   'P 1'
#
loop_
_entity.id
_entity.type
_entity.pdbx_description
1 polymer ?
#
loop_
_entity_poly.entity_id
_entity_poly.type
_entity_poly.pdbx_seq_one_letter_code
_entity_poly.pdbx_strand_id
1 'polypeptide(L)' 'MDTAKQWYAAVKDWQRARDELTDAIAAIKWPNPTQDCLDTYDRAYANETQARDRMNQAYERVRR' A
#
# COMPACT_ATOMS: atom_id res chain seq x y z
N MET A 1 -23.10 -10.26 3.26
CA MET A 1 -22.04 -9.27 3.55
C MET A 1 -21.90 -8.41 2.32
N ASP A 2 -22.00 -7.09 2.45
CA ASP A 2 -22.09 -6.17 1.33
C ASP A 2 -20.73 -6.06 0.60
N THR A 3 -20.68 -6.47 -0.67
CA THR A 3 -19.44 -6.51 -1.46
C THR A 3 -18.85 -5.11 -1.66
N ALA A 4 -19.69 -4.07 -1.73
CA ALA A 4 -19.22 -2.68 -1.77
C ALA A 4 -18.54 -2.26 -0.47
N LYS A 5 -19.08 -2.63 0.71
CA LYS A 5 -18.39 -2.41 2.00
C LYS A 5 -17.03 -3.09 2.08
N GLN A 6 -16.89 -4.30 1.53
CA GLN A 6 -15.60 -5.00 1.48
C GLN A 6 -14.60 -4.28 0.57
N TRP A 7 -15.05 -3.77 -0.58
CA TRP A 7 -14.21 -2.98 -1.47
C TRP A 7 -13.77 -1.65 -0.82
N TYR A 8 -14.67 -0.92 -0.17
CA TYR A 8 -14.31 0.30 0.56
C TYR A 8 -13.29 0.06 1.67
N ALA A 9 -13.40 -1.06 2.40
CA ALA A 9 -12.40 -1.44 3.39
C ALA A 9 -11.03 -1.68 2.73
N ALA A 10 -10.99 -2.45 1.63
CA ALA A 10 -9.75 -2.72 0.89
C ALA A 10 -9.12 -1.45 0.30
N VAL A 11 -9.93 -0.48 -0.15
CA VAL A 11 -9.44 0.83 -0.62
C VAL A 11 -8.78 1.61 0.53
N LYS A 12 -9.37 1.61 1.74
CA LYS A 12 -8.78 2.29 2.90
C LYS A 12 -7.46 1.64 3.33
N ASP A 13 -7.38 0.31 3.32
CA ASP A 13 -6.14 -0.41 3.61
C ASP A 13 -5.04 -0.07 2.59
N TRP A 14 -5.39 -0.02 1.30
CA TRP A 14 -4.45 0.41 0.25
C TRP A 14 -4.01 1.87 0.42
N GLN A 15 -4.92 2.79 0.74
CA GLN A 15 -4.57 4.19 1.01
C GLN A 15 -3.57 4.31 2.15
N ARG A 16 -3.81 3.60 3.26
CA ARG A 16 -2.86 3.57 4.38
C ARG A 16 -1.50 3.03 3.98
N ALA A 17 -1.44 1.92 3.25
CA ALA A 17 -0.17 1.35 2.79
C ALA A 17 0.58 2.30 1.84
N ARG A 18 -0.16 3.08 1.02
CA ARG A 18 0.41 4.11 0.16
C ARG A 18 0.96 5.31 0.95
N ASP A 19 0.28 5.73 2.01
CA ASP A 19 0.78 6.78 2.91
C ASP A 19 2.08 6.31 3.59
N GLU A 20 2.10 5.07 4.10
CA GLU A 20 3.31 4.45 4.68
C GLU A 20 4.47 4.37 3.68
N LEU A 21 4.20 4.06 2.40
CA LEU A 21 5.21 4.10 1.33
C LEU A 21 5.70 5.53 1.06
N THR A 22 4.80 6.51 1.08
CA THR A 22 5.15 7.92 0.85
C THR A 22 6.07 8.44 1.96
N ASP A 23 5.78 8.09 3.21
CA ASP A 23 6.62 8.42 4.36
C ASP A 23 8.01 7.74 4.26
N ALA A 24 8.05 6.47 3.85
CA ALA A 24 9.31 5.75 3.63
C ALA A 24 10.17 6.42 2.54
N ILE A 25 9.56 6.85 1.44
CA ILE A 25 10.27 7.60 0.38
C ILE A 25 10.80 8.94 0.91
N ALA A 26 10.01 9.66 1.71
CA ALA A 26 10.41 10.95 2.29
C ALA A 26 11.56 10.83 3.31
N ALA A 27 11.71 9.66 3.94
CA ALA A 27 12.81 9.35 4.85
C ALA A 27 14.15 9.16 4.12
N ILE A 28 14.14 8.74 2.85
CA ILE A 28 15.36 8.54 2.05
C ILE A 28 16.04 9.90 1.78
N LYS A 29 17.25 10.09 2.32
CA LYS A 29 18.06 11.30 2.11
C LYS A 29 19.18 11.03 1.10
N TRP A 30 19.09 11.66 -0.07
CA TRP A 30 20.13 11.57 -1.11
C TRP A 30 21.22 12.63 -0.90
N PRO A 31 22.49 12.36 -1.29
CA PRO A 31 22.96 11.17 -2.01
C PRO A 31 23.31 9.97 -1.12
N ASN A 32 23.24 10.09 0.21
CA ASN A 32 23.72 9.07 1.15
C ASN A 32 22.57 8.48 1.99
N PRO A 33 21.68 7.66 1.39
CA PRO A 33 20.62 7.01 2.14
C PRO A 33 21.19 5.93 3.06
N THR A 34 20.56 5.73 4.21
CA THR A 34 20.93 4.63 5.10
C THR A 34 20.26 3.33 4.63
N GLN A 35 20.90 2.19 4.93
CA GLN A 35 20.33 0.88 4.62
C GLN A 35 18.95 0.69 5.28
N ASP A 36 18.77 1.18 6.50
CA ASP A 36 17.50 1.10 7.23
C ASP A 36 16.35 1.82 6.50
N CYS A 37 16.61 2.99 5.91
CA CYS A 37 15.61 3.69 5.11
C CYS A 37 15.25 2.92 3.82
N LEU A 38 16.22 2.25 3.20
CA LEU A 38 15.99 1.42 2.02
C LEU A 38 15.20 0.15 2.37
N ASP A 39 15.55 -0.52 3.46
CA ASP A 39 14.82 -1.70 3.95
C ASP A 39 13.37 -1.34 4.32
N THR A 40 13.17 -0.15 4.90
CA THR A 40 11.83 0.38 5.22
C THR A 40 11.03 0.66 3.95
N TYR A 41 11.65 1.27 2.94
CA TYR A 41 11.04 1.49 1.65
C TYR A 41 10.63 0.17 0.98
N ASP A 42 11.51 -0.83 0.95
CA ASP A 42 11.22 -2.12 0.33
C ASP A 42 10.04 -2.83 1.01
N ARG A 43 9.97 -2.78 2.34
CA ARG A 43 8.83 -3.33 3.10
C ARG A 43 7.55 -2.56 2.81
N ALA A 44 7.58 -1.23 2.82
CA ALA A 44 6.41 -0.41 2.54
C ALA A 44 5.91 -0.60 1.10
N TYR A 45 6.82 -0.75 0.15
CA TYR A 45 6.52 -1.05 -1.25
C TYR A 45 5.84 -2.41 -1.43
N ALA A 46 6.36 -3.44 -0.75
CA ALA A 46 5.75 -4.77 -0.76
C ALA A 46 4.35 -4.76 -0.14
N ASN A 47 4.14 -3.97 0.93
CA ASN A 47 2.84 -3.83 1.59
C ASN A 47 1.83 -3.09 0.71
N GLU A 48 2.21 -1.98 0.07
CA GLU A 48 1.37 -1.24 -0.88
C GLU A 48 0.95 -2.14 -2.04
N THR A 49 1.89 -2.90 -2.60
CA THR A 49 1.63 -3.80 -3.73
C THR A 49 0.59 -4.87 -3.35
N GLN A 50 0.78 -5.52 -2.19
CA GLN A 50 -0.18 -6.52 -1.71
C GLN A 50 -1.56 -5.92 -1.40
N ALA A 51 -1.62 -4.73 -0.81
CA ALA A 51 -2.88 -4.06 -0.52
C ALA A 51 -3.62 -3.68 -1.81
N ARG A 52 -2.88 -3.21 -2.82
CA ARG A 52 -3.41 -2.90 -4.15
C ARG A 52 -3.99 -4.14 -4.83
N ASP A 53 -3.32 -5.28 -4.75
CA ASP A 53 -3.82 -6.53 -5.32
C ASP A 53 -5.12 -7.00 -4.65
N ARG A 54 -5.20 -6.89 -3.30
CA ARG A 54 -6.43 -7.20 -2.56
C ARG A 54 -7.57 -6.25 -2.95
N MET A 55 -7.28 -4.96 -3.10
CA MET A 55 -8.25 -3.96 -3.56
C MET A 55 -8.76 -4.28 -4.97
N ASN A 56 -7.88 -4.65 -5.89
CA ASN A 56 -8.24 -5.04 -7.25
C ASN A 56 -9.13 -6.29 -7.27
N GLN A 57 -8.78 -7.32 -6.51
CA GLN A 57 -9.61 -8.52 -6.38
C GLN A 57 -10.99 -8.21 -5.78
N ALA A 58 -11.06 -7.29 -4.80
CA ALA A 58 -12.34 -6.86 -4.24
C ALA A 58 -13.17 -6.07 -5.26
N TYR A 59 -12.52 -5.23 -6.08
CA TYR A 59 -13.18 -4.48 -7.14
C TYR A 59 -13.79 -5.40 -8.20
N GLU A 60 -13.08 -6.44 -8.61
CA GLU A 60 -13.58 -7.45 -9.56
C GLU A 60 -14.84 -8.16 -9.04
N ARG A 61 -14.93 -8.39 -7.73
CA ARG A 61 -16.12 -9.00 -7.09
C ARG A 61 -17.31 -8.05 -7.00
N VAL A 62 -17.08 -6.75 -6.91
CA VAL A 62 -18.15 -5.72 -6.95
C VAL A 62 -18.67 -5.51 -8.38
N ARG A 63 -17.80 -5.67 -9.37
CA ARG A 63 -18.14 -5.50 -10.79
C ARG A 63 -18.94 -6.68 -11.39
N ARG A 64 -18.79 -7.88 -10.83
CA ARG A 64 -19.57 -9.08 -11.22
C ARG A 64 -20.97 -9.05 -10.66
#